data_AF-A0A557SWH2-F1
#
_entry.id   AF-A0A557SWH2-F1
#
_cell.length_a   1.000
_cell.length_b   1.000
_cell.length_c   1.000
_cell.angle_alpha   90.00
_cell.angle_beta   90.00
_cell.angle_gamma   90.00
#
_symmetry.space_group_name_H-M   'P 1'
#
loop_
_entity.id
_entity.type
_entity.pdbx_description
1 polymer ?
#
loop_
_entity_poly.entity_id
_entity_poly.type
_entity_poly.pdbx_seq_one_letter_code
_entity_poly.pdbx_strand_id
1 'polypeptide(L)'
;MNNKNKVSSIHLILAIVGMLALLGPISYVSTQDVFAQADSSNNGTGSVDLQPNISAENTFNTKTMTLGNNIQTLVILIPNEGHHAAGEDNEARFLDQHFVPENAVVNTGTTVLWFNGDAGHERTIDVKGTDGTTSLFNTGEIVDSQASNPFTFSNPGVFNYQAEGDPGVTMTGAVTVGNIQSPLTPTSSSASNSSSGSIDTVGILMVPTQDIDDYIQQITSAGITVDNTYDFTDLRGGQQGTGDIQTLIVWTTGGKDLSETLSFLSGLSSELPYS
;
A
#
# COMPACT_ATOMS: atom_id res chain seq x y z
N MET A 1 -54.94 -19.29 68.56
CA MET A 1 -53.57 -19.81 68.78
C MET A 1 -53.47 -21.11 68.01
N ASN A 2 -52.92 -21.06 66.79
CA ASN A 2 -52.96 -22.18 65.85
C ASN A 2 -51.56 -22.65 65.47
N ASN A 3 -51.44 -23.96 65.42
CA ASN A 3 -50.22 -24.75 65.46
C ASN A 3 -49.46 -24.70 64.12
N LYS A 4 -48.13 -24.60 64.20
CA LYS A 4 -47.20 -24.70 63.08
C LYS A 4 -47.11 -26.15 62.61
N ASN A 5 -47.31 -26.40 61.32
CA ASN A 5 -46.78 -27.59 60.65
C ASN A 5 -45.97 -27.15 59.43
N LYS A 6 -44.67 -27.48 59.50
CA LYS A 6 -43.66 -27.34 58.45
C LYS A 6 -43.82 -28.48 57.44
N VAL A 7 -43.85 -28.17 56.15
CA VAL A 7 -43.44 -29.10 55.08
C VAL A 7 -42.87 -28.29 53.91
N SER A 8 -41.94 -28.90 53.18
CA SER A 8 -41.37 -28.52 51.87
C SER A 8 -40.04 -27.73 51.96
N SER A 9 -38.97 -28.03 51.22
CA SER A 9 -38.80 -28.86 50.02
C SER A 9 -37.41 -29.50 49.95
N ILE A 10 -37.42 -30.76 49.51
CA ILE A 10 -36.45 -31.56 48.74
C ILE A 10 -35.14 -30.86 48.32
N HIS A 11 -34.03 -31.48 48.74
CA HIS A 11 -32.69 -31.32 48.19
C HIS A 11 -32.55 -32.13 46.90
N LEU A 12 -32.12 -31.49 45.81
CA LEU A 12 -31.60 -32.19 44.64
C LEU A 12 -30.71 -31.26 43.82
N ILE A 13 -29.39 -31.28 44.02
CA ILE A 13 -28.43 -31.07 42.93
C ILE A 13 -27.28 -32.06 43.11
N LEU A 14 -27.15 -32.91 42.10
CA LEU A 14 -26.13 -33.93 41.86
C LEU A 14 -24.73 -33.30 41.78
N ALA A 15 -23.77 -33.94 42.44
CA ALA A 15 -22.35 -33.80 42.13
C ALA A 15 -22.01 -34.70 40.93
N ILE A 16 -21.54 -34.10 39.83
CA ILE A 16 -20.87 -34.84 38.75
C ILE A 16 -19.39 -34.46 38.80
N VAL A 17 -18.60 -35.47 39.17
CA VAL A 17 -17.14 -35.48 39.13
C VAL A 17 -16.70 -35.95 37.74
N GLY A 18 -15.74 -35.23 37.16
CA GLY A 18 -14.69 -35.86 36.36
C GLY A 18 -14.82 -35.81 34.85
N MET A 19 -14.15 -34.82 34.23
CA MET A 19 -13.17 -35.12 33.18
C MET A 19 -12.13 -34.01 33.14
N LEU A 20 -10.95 -34.34 33.67
CA LEU A 20 -9.70 -33.63 33.44
C LEU A 20 -9.30 -33.90 31.98
N ALA A 21 -9.52 -32.94 31.08
CA ALA A 21 -8.90 -32.95 29.77
C ALA A 21 -7.65 -32.06 29.84
N LEU A 22 -6.50 -32.68 29.57
CA LEU A 22 -5.21 -32.03 29.41
C LEU A 22 -5.33 -30.87 28.40
N LEU A 23 -5.18 -29.63 28.85
CA LEU A 23 -4.79 -28.52 27.99
C LEU A 23 -3.27 -28.55 27.88
N GLY A 24 -2.77 -29.17 26.81
CA GLY A 24 -1.39 -28.99 26.36
C GLY A 24 -1.18 -27.57 25.84
N PRO A 25 0.08 -27.09 25.76
CA PRO A 25 0.37 -25.75 25.28
C PRO A 25 -0.13 -25.58 23.85
N ILE A 26 -1.01 -24.60 23.64
CA ILE A 26 -1.35 -24.11 22.31
C ILE A 26 -0.08 -23.43 21.78
N SER A 27 0.63 -24.12 20.90
CA SER A 27 1.67 -23.50 20.10
C SER A 27 0.98 -22.53 19.14
N TYR A 28 1.22 -21.23 19.33
CA TYR A 28 0.95 -20.24 18.29
C TYR A 28 1.78 -20.64 17.06
N VAL A 29 1.10 -21.10 16.02
CA VAL A 29 1.69 -21.17 14.69
C VAL A 29 1.76 -19.73 14.23
N SER A 30 2.94 -19.11 14.28
CA SER A 30 3.13 -17.86 13.53
C SER A 30 2.96 -18.23 12.06
N THR A 31 2.09 -17.49 11.38
CA THR A 31 2.07 -17.50 9.92
C THR A 31 3.49 -17.18 9.48
N GLN A 32 4.06 -18.07 8.69
CA GLN A 32 5.35 -17.82 8.06
C GLN A 32 5.16 -16.61 7.17
N ASP A 33 5.79 -15.50 7.51
CA ASP A 33 6.16 -14.51 6.53
C ASP A 33 6.89 -15.26 5.42
N VAL A 34 6.30 -15.27 4.23
CA VAL A 34 7.00 -15.72 3.03
C VAL A 34 8.03 -14.64 2.73
N PHE A 35 9.14 -14.68 3.46
CA PHE A 35 10.35 -14.02 3.03
C PHE A 35 10.70 -14.65 1.69
N ALA A 36 10.72 -13.84 0.63
CA ALA A 36 11.44 -14.20 -0.58
C ALA A 36 12.83 -14.66 -0.14
N GLN A 37 13.09 -15.96 -0.30
CA GLN A 37 14.31 -16.59 0.12
C GLN A 37 15.43 -16.00 -0.74
N ALA A 38 16.12 -14.98 -0.21
CA ALA A 38 17.40 -14.58 -0.74
C ALA A 38 18.35 -15.75 -0.54
N ASP A 39 18.65 -16.45 -1.64
CA ASP A 39 19.63 -17.52 -1.71
C ASP A 39 20.96 -16.98 -1.16
N SER A 40 21.21 -17.28 0.11
CA SER A 40 22.42 -16.89 0.81
C SER A 40 23.53 -17.86 0.45
N SER A 41 24.00 -17.74 -0.79
CA SER A 41 25.13 -18.50 -1.30
C SER A 41 25.98 -17.69 -2.28
N ASN A 42 26.51 -16.54 -1.87
CA ASN A 42 27.93 -16.23 -2.11
C ASN A 42 28.40 -14.93 -1.47
N ASN A 43 29.58 -15.02 -0.87
CA ASN A 43 30.41 -13.89 -0.49
C ASN A 43 30.95 -13.22 -1.77
N GLY A 44 30.21 -12.24 -2.27
CA GLY A 44 30.56 -11.42 -3.43
C GLY A 44 29.59 -10.25 -3.49
N THR A 45 30.06 -9.09 -3.96
CA THR A 45 29.22 -7.93 -4.29
C THR A 45 28.22 -8.33 -5.38
N GLY A 46 27.14 -9.00 -4.98
CA GLY A 46 26.23 -9.72 -5.86
C GLY A 46 25.10 -8.82 -6.31
N SER A 47 25.19 -8.35 -7.56
CA SER A 47 24.08 -7.75 -8.26
C SER A 47 22.95 -8.78 -8.39
N VAL A 48 21.80 -8.53 -7.76
CA VAL A 48 20.59 -9.30 -8.05
C VAL A 48 20.00 -8.69 -9.33
N ASP A 49 20.01 -9.44 -10.42
CA ASP A 49 19.36 -9.03 -11.68
C ASP A 49 17.84 -9.17 -11.51
N LEU A 50 17.25 -8.23 -10.75
CA LEU A 50 15.81 -8.14 -10.60
C LEU A 50 15.22 -7.50 -11.86
N GLN A 51 14.32 -8.22 -12.52
CA GLN A 51 13.59 -7.68 -13.66
C GLN A 51 12.63 -6.59 -13.17
N PRO A 52 12.69 -5.36 -13.72
CA PRO A 52 11.73 -4.30 -13.40
C PRO A 52 10.29 -4.73 -13.71
N ASN A 53 9.37 -4.37 -12.84
CA ASN A 53 7.95 -4.65 -12.97
C ASN A 53 7.13 -3.57 -12.25
N ILE A 54 6.44 -2.76 -13.04
CA ILE A 54 5.52 -1.72 -12.59
C ILE A 54 4.07 -2.00 -13.00
N SER A 55 3.73 -3.25 -13.30
CA SER A 55 2.35 -3.62 -13.63
C SER A 55 1.44 -3.37 -12.42
N ALA A 56 0.33 -2.69 -12.65
CA ALA A 56 -0.73 -2.42 -11.67
C ALA A 56 -1.30 -3.73 -11.13
N GLU A 57 -1.54 -4.72 -12.01
CA GLU A 57 -1.99 -6.05 -11.62
C GLU A 57 -0.98 -6.76 -10.71
N ASN A 58 0.30 -6.78 -11.09
CA ASN A 58 1.33 -7.40 -10.25
C ASN A 58 1.48 -6.65 -8.92
N THR A 59 1.43 -5.31 -8.95
CA THR A 59 1.52 -4.48 -7.75
C THR A 59 0.34 -4.74 -6.83
N PHE A 60 -0.87 -4.86 -7.36
CA PHE A 60 -2.06 -5.22 -6.59
C PHE A 60 -1.93 -6.60 -5.95
N ASN A 61 -1.56 -7.61 -6.74
CA ASN A 61 -1.53 -9.00 -6.29
C ASN A 61 -0.35 -9.32 -5.34
N THR A 62 0.80 -8.69 -5.55
CA THR A 62 2.04 -8.97 -4.80
C THR A 62 2.37 -7.91 -3.76
N LYS A 63 1.59 -6.82 -3.74
CA LYS A 63 1.83 -5.61 -2.93
C LYS A 63 3.22 -4.98 -3.20
N THR A 64 3.87 -5.35 -4.30
CA THR A 64 5.28 -5.03 -4.57
C THR A 64 5.46 -4.43 -5.96
N MET A 65 6.24 -3.36 -6.06
CA MET A 65 6.69 -2.78 -7.32
C MET A 65 8.23 -2.79 -7.40
N THR A 66 8.79 -3.24 -8.53
CA THR A 66 10.25 -3.24 -8.76
C THR A 66 10.58 -2.25 -9.86
N LEU A 67 11.37 -1.23 -9.56
CA LEU A 67 11.67 -0.16 -10.52
C LEU A 67 12.86 -0.51 -11.43
N GLY A 68 12.97 0.21 -12.54
CA GLY A 68 14.16 0.16 -13.39
C GLY A 68 15.27 1.06 -12.89
N ASN A 69 16.49 0.83 -13.38
CA ASN A 69 17.65 1.65 -13.03
C ASN A 69 17.66 3.08 -13.57
N ASN A 70 16.74 3.39 -14.49
CA ASN A 70 16.48 4.72 -15.00
C ASN A 70 15.47 5.51 -14.15
N ILE A 71 14.82 4.90 -13.16
CA ILE A 71 13.81 5.58 -12.35
C ILE A 71 14.47 6.33 -11.20
N GLN A 72 14.28 7.65 -11.23
CA GLN A 72 14.81 8.60 -10.24
C GLN A 72 13.80 8.87 -9.13
N THR A 73 12.50 8.81 -9.44
CA THR A 73 11.43 9.16 -8.51
C THR A 73 10.33 8.10 -8.49
N LEU A 74 9.91 7.70 -7.29
CA LEU A 74 8.71 6.90 -7.03
C LEU A 74 7.72 7.71 -6.20
N VAL A 75 6.46 7.68 -6.59
CA VAL A 75 5.34 8.23 -5.80
C VAL A 75 4.46 7.07 -5.34
N ILE A 76 4.49 6.81 -4.03
CA ILE A 76 3.70 5.77 -3.36
C ILE A 76 2.35 6.37 -2.98
N LEU A 77 1.26 5.71 -3.36
CA LEU A 77 -0.09 6.14 -3.00
C LEU A 77 -0.44 5.67 -1.58
N ILE A 78 -1.03 6.55 -0.77
CA ILE A 78 -1.86 6.17 0.37
C ILE A 78 -3.29 6.13 -0.18
N PRO A 79 -3.88 4.94 -0.42
CA PRO A 79 -5.19 4.86 -1.07
C PRO A 79 -6.28 5.35 -0.14
N ASN A 80 -7.41 5.77 -0.72
CA ASN A 80 -8.56 6.16 0.08
C ASN A 80 -8.99 5.05 1.04
N GLU A 81 -9.35 5.43 2.27
CA GLU A 81 -9.72 4.52 3.36
C GLU A 81 -8.62 3.53 3.77
N GLY A 82 -7.40 3.71 3.28
CA GLY A 82 -6.27 2.84 3.58
C GLY A 82 -5.87 2.84 5.05
N HIS A 83 -6.48 3.66 5.90
CA HIS A 83 -6.16 3.81 7.31
C HIS A 83 -6.93 2.88 8.26
N HIS A 84 -7.96 2.19 7.78
CA HIS A 84 -8.77 1.25 8.57
C HIS A 84 -8.08 -0.11 8.74
N ALA A 85 -8.53 -0.90 9.72
CA ALA A 85 -8.06 -2.27 9.90
C ALA A 85 -8.67 -3.22 8.86
N ALA A 86 -8.01 -4.36 8.64
CA ALA A 86 -8.60 -5.46 7.89
C ALA A 86 -9.78 -6.10 8.64
N GLY A 87 -10.83 -6.47 7.91
CA GLY A 87 -11.95 -7.26 8.44
C GLY A 87 -12.87 -6.55 9.44
N GLU A 88 -12.85 -5.21 9.50
CA GLU A 88 -13.89 -4.46 10.23
C GLU A 88 -15.28 -4.80 9.66
N ASP A 89 -16.35 -4.64 10.44
CA ASP A 89 -17.70 -5.15 10.10
C ASP A 89 -18.28 -4.60 8.77
N ASN A 90 -17.60 -3.64 8.13
CA ASN A 90 -17.89 -3.12 6.79
C ASN A 90 -16.69 -3.15 5.81
N GLU A 91 -15.56 -3.81 6.16
CA GLU A 91 -14.25 -3.79 5.49
C GLU A 91 -13.98 -2.42 4.85
N ALA A 92 -13.74 -1.40 5.69
CA ALA A 92 -13.78 0.00 5.26
C ALA A 92 -12.71 0.38 4.21
N ARG A 93 -11.72 -0.47 3.95
CA ARG A 93 -10.69 -0.22 2.94
C ARG A 93 -11.21 -0.55 1.54
N PHE A 94 -10.80 0.21 0.52
CA PHE A 94 -11.08 -0.15 -0.89
C PHE A 94 -10.32 -1.40 -1.35
N LEU A 95 -9.10 -1.60 -0.85
CA LEU A 95 -8.23 -2.72 -1.16
C LEU A 95 -7.44 -3.16 0.07
N ASP A 96 -6.93 -4.39 0.06
CA ASP A 96 -6.17 -4.98 1.17
C ASP A 96 -4.71 -4.47 1.23
N GLN A 97 -4.52 -3.14 1.18
CA GLN A 97 -3.22 -2.48 1.26
C GLN A 97 -3.35 -1.11 1.90
N HIS A 98 -2.43 -0.76 2.80
CA HIS A 98 -2.35 0.58 3.40
C HIS A 98 -1.59 1.58 2.51
N PHE A 99 -0.77 1.06 1.59
CA PHE A 99 0.02 1.82 0.62
C PHE A 99 0.05 1.08 -0.70
N VAL A 100 0.13 1.80 -1.82
CA VAL A 100 0.23 1.19 -3.17
C VAL A 100 1.41 1.81 -3.91
N PRO A 101 2.49 1.05 -4.16
CA PRO A 101 2.74 -0.29 -3.62
C PRO A 101 2.95 -0.25 -2.10
N GLU A 102 2.72 -1.38 -1.42
CA GLU A 102 3.12 -1.55 -0.01
C GLU A 102 4.63 -1.74 0.13
N ASN A 103 5.24 -2.39 -0.86
CA ASN A 103 6.66 -2.65 -0.92
C ASN A 103 7.26 -2.17 -2.24
N ALA A 104 8.39 -1.48 -2.19
CA ALA A 104 9.10 -1.03 -3.39
C ALA A 104 10.53 -1.58 -3.41
N VAL A 105 10.99 -2.00 -4.58
CA VAL A 105 12.40 -2.29 -4.83
C VAL A 105 12.96 -1.22 -5.76
N VAL A 106 13.94 -0.47 -5.27
CA VAL A 106 14.49 0.72 -5.95
C VAL A 106 16.01 0.66 -6.00
N ASN A 107 16.63 1.55 -6.77
CA ASN A 107 18.08 1.72 -6.75
C ASN A 107 18.52 2.76 -5.73
N THR A 108 19.80 2.70 -5.36
CA THR A 108 20.43 3.78 -4.60
C THR A 108 20.31 5.10 -5.36
N GLY A 109 19.89 6.16 -4.67
CA GLY A 109 19.65 7.48 -5.23
C GLY A 109 18.22 7.72 -5.69
N THR A 110 17.34 6.70 -5.69
CA THR A 110 15.91 6.92 -5.94
C THR A 110 15.28 7.76 -4.83
N THR A 111 14.50 8.75 -5.24
CA THR A 111 13.69 9.61 -4.37
C THR A 111 12.28 9.05 -4.27
N VAL A 112 11.74 9.00 -3.05
CA VAL A 112 10.38 8.52 -2.78
C VAL A 112 9.57 9.67 -2.18
N LEU A 113 8.32 9.77 -2.63
CA LEU A 113 7.28 10.62 -2.05
C LEU A 113 6.06 9.75 -1.75
N TRP A 114 5.28 10.15 -0.75
CA TRP A 114 3.99 9.56 -0.45
C TRP A 114 2.90 10.54 -0.87
N PHE A 115 2.00 10.11 -1.75
CA PHE A 115 0.84 10.89 -2.16
C PHE A 115 -0.37 10.45 -1.35
N ASN A 116 -0.95 11.37 -0.59
CA ASN A 116 -2.08 11.08 0.27
C ASN A 116 -3.39 11.13 -0.53
N GLY A 117 -3.90 9.97 -0.93
CA GLY A 117 -5.23 9.82 -1.53
C GLY A 117 -6.33 9.49 -0.51
N ASP A 118 -6.02 9.56 0.80
CA ASP A 118 -6.96 9.29 1.89
C ASP A 118 -7.83 10.51 2.15
N ALA A 119 -9.00 10.55 1.52
CA ALA A 119 -9.88 11.70 1.48
C ALA A 119 -10.33 12.08 2.90
N GLY A 120 -10.22 13.36 3.23
CA GLY A 120 -10.61 13.89 4.54
C GLY A 120 -9.65 13.53 5.69
N HIS A 121 -8.52 12.87 5.41
CA HIS A 121 -7.59 12.44 6.44
C HIS A 121 -6.15 12.89 6.17
N GLU A 122 -5.50 13.41 7.20
CA GLU A 122 -4.07 13.72 7.17
C GLU A 122 -3.25 12.49 7.55
N ARG A 123 -2.07 12.34 6.95
CA ARG A 123 -1.16 11.23 7.24
C ARG A 123 0.26 11.71 7.48
N THR A 124 0.97 11.02 8.35
CA THR A 124 2.40 11.25 8.61
C THR A 124 3.14 9.93 8.43
N ILE A 125 4.19 9.94 7.60
CA ILE A 125 5.02 8.75 7.36
C ILE A 125 6.34 8.88 8.11
N ASP A 126 6.65 7.86 8.90
CA ASP A 126 7.94 7.67 9.55
C ASP A 126 8.75 6.59 8.83
N VAL A 127 9.86 6.96 8.22
CA VAL A 127 10.83 6.02 7.63
C VAL A 127 11.86 5.64 8.69
N LYS A 128 12.01 4.34 8.92
CA LYS A 128 12.99 3.77 9.85
C LYS A 128 14.27 3.37 9.13
N GLY A 129 15.37 3.41 9.86
CA GLY A 129 16.65 2.88 9.42
C GLY A 129 16.61 1.37 9.29
N THR A 130 17.67 0.82 8.70
CA THR A 130 17.81 -0.64 8.51
C THR A 130 17.90 -1.42 9.83
N ASP A 131 18.10 -0.72 10.95
CA ASP A 131 18.04 -1.28 12.31
C ASP A 131 16.60 -1.40 12.85
N GLY A 132 15.61 -0.90 12.11
CA GLY A 132 14.19 -0.90 12.46
C GLY A 132 13.80 0.06 13.60
N THR A 133 14.74 0.83 14.16
CA THR A 133 14.49 1.64 15.38
C THR A 133 14.84 3.11 15.19
N THR A 134 15.88 3.41 14.42
CA THR A 134 16.30 4.79 14.16
C THR A 134 15.31 5.45 13.21
N SER A 135 14.72 6.59 13.58
CA SER A 135 13.94 7.39 12.64
C SER A 135 14.89 8.12 11.69
N LEU A 136 14.77 7.87 10.38
CA LEU A 136 15.61 8.52 9.35
C LEU A 136 14.91 9.73 8.73
N PHE A 137 13.59 9.67 8.61
CA PHE A 137 12.79 10.69 7.96
C PHE A 137 11.37 10.65 8.48
N ASN A 138 10.78 11.83 8.61
CA ASN A 138 9.38 12.03 8.92
C ASN A 138 8.84 13.06 7.92
N THR A 139 7.71 12.77 7.29
CA THR A 139 7.16 13.64 6.25
C THR A 139 6.60 14.97 6.78
N GLY A 140 6.29 15.03 8.07
CA GLY A 140 5.25 15.89 8.61
C GLY A 140 3.86 15.42 8.18
N GLU A 141 2.84 16.22 8.52
CA GLU A 141 1.48 16.03 8.03
C GLU A 141 1.43 16.18 6.51
N ILE A 142 0.84 15.20 5.84
CA ILE A 142 0.48 15.20 4.43
C ILE A 142 -1.02 15.35 4.38
N VAL A 143 -1.49 16.51 3.92
CA VAL A 143 -2.92 16.77 3.72
C VAL A 143 -3.45 15.88 2.59
N ASP A 144 -4.73 15.55 2.63
CA ASP A 144 -5.37 14.78 1.58
C ASP A 144 -5.21 15.45 0.20
N SER A 145 -5.12 14.63 -0.83
CA SER A 145 -4.78 15.02 -2.19
C SER A 145 -3.44 15.75 -2.35
N GLN A 146 -2.48 15.58 -1.44
CA GLN A 146 -1.14 16.18 -1.53
C GLN A 146 -0.02 15.13 -1.46
N ALA A 147 1.14 15.49 -2.02
CA ALA A 147 2.37 14.72 -1.88
C ALA A 147 3.18 15.19 -0.67
N SER A 148 3.89 14.26 -0.05
CA SER A 148 4.85 14.54 1.00
C SER A 148 6.06 15.33 0.51
N ASN A 149 6.87 15.82 1.46
CA ASN A 149 8.26 16.15 1.16
C ASN A 149 9.01 14.90 0.64
N PRO A 150 9.97 15.05 -0.30
CA PRO A 150 10.72 13.93 -0.85
C PRO A 150 11.80 13.39 0.09
N PHE A 151 12.06 12.08 0.00
CA PHE A 151 13.17 11.42 0.68
C PHE A 151 14.01 10.57 -0.28
N THR A 152 15.33 10.78 -0.31
CA THR A 152 16.24 10.06 -1.20
C THR A 152 16.99 8.96 -0.46
N PHE A 153 16.79 7.71 -0.89
CA PHE A 153 17.47 6.56 -0.34
C PHE A 153 18.90 6.45 -0.86
N SER A 154 19.88 6.88 -0.06
CA SER A 154 21.28 6.99 -0.48
C SER A 154 22.15 5.77 -0.15
N ASN A 155 21.63 4.81 0.62
CA ASN A 155 22.36 3.61 1.03
C ASN A 155 21.54 2.35 0.71
N PRO A 156 22.18 1.24 0.29
CA PRO A 156 21.53 -0.05 0.18
C PRO A 156 20.97 -0.55 1.51
N GLY A 157 19.87 -1.30 1.46
CA GLY A 157 19.23 -1.86 2.65
C GLY A 157 17.71 -1.97 2.51
N VAL A 158 17.06 -2.50 3.54
CA VAL A 158 15.60 -2.52 3.66
C VAL A 158 15.18 -1.48 4.70
N PHE A 159 14.33 -0.56 4.29
CA PHE A 159 13.86 0.55 5.10
C PHE A 159 12.36 0.42 5.27
N ASN A 160 11.92 0.10 6.48
CA ASN A 160 10.51 0.06 6.80
C ASN A 160 9.99 1.48 6.98
N TYR A 161 8.76 1.73 6.56
CA TYR A 161 8.04 2.95 6.88
C TYR A 161 6.68 2.62 7.45
N GLN A 162 6.17 3.54 8.25
CA GLN A 162 4.87 3.36 8.91
C GLN A 162 4.11 4.67 9.01
N ALA A 163 2.79 4.55 9.16
CA ALA A 163 1.89 5.63 9.52
C ALA A 163 0.88 5.17 10.59
N GLU A 164 0.33 6.11 11.33
CA GLU A 164 -0.80 5.86 12.22
C GLU A 164 -2.10 5.88 11.38
N GLY A 165 -2.86 4.79 11.47
CA GLY A 165 -4.21 4.70 10.92
C GLY A 165 -5.24 5.05 11.99
N ASP A 166 -6.36 4.34 11.99
CA ASP A 166 -7.31 4.38 13.10
C ASP A 166 -6.71 3.90 14.43
N PRO A 167 -7.36 4.17 15.59
CA PRO A 167 -6.87 3.73 16.88
C PRO A 167 -6.57 2.21 16.93
N GLY A 168 -5.28 1.88 17.05
CA GLY A 168 -4.80 0.49 17.07
C GLY A 168 -4.36 -0.07 15.72
N VAL A 169 -4.45 0.73 14.65
CA VAL A 169 -3.99 0.39 13.30
C VAL A 169 -2.64 1.04 13.05
N THR A 170 -1.66 0.21 12.64
CA THR A 170 -0.37 0.68 12.14
C THR A 170 -0.26 0.29 10.68
N MET A 171 -0.20 1.30 9.82
CA MET A 171 0.02 1.13 8.40
C MET A 171 1.51 0.89 8.19
N THR A 172 1.91 -0.16 7.47
CA THR A 172 3.33 -0.48 7.23
C THR A 172 3.63 -0.71 5.76
N GLY A 173 4.85 -0.38 5.35
CA GLY A 173 5.43 -0.76 4.07
C GLY A 173 6.95 -0.78 4.13
N ALA A 174 7.59 -1.15 3.02
CA ALA A 174 9.06 -1.20 2.97
C ALA A 174 9.63 -0.76 1.62
N VAL A 175 10.78 -0.08 1.67
CA VAL A 175 11.62 0.20 0.51
C VAL A 175 12.90 -0.62 0.60
N THR A 176 13.07 -1.55 -0.33
CA THR A 176 14.32 -2.29 -0.53
C THR A 176 15.18 -1.56 -1.55
N VAL A 177 16.31 -1.05 -1.09
CA VAL A 177 17.30 -0.37 -1.94
C VAL A 177 18.32 -1.41 -2.40
N GLY A 178 18.12 -1.89 -3.61
CA GLY A 178 18.93 -2.91 -4.27
C GLY A 178 19.83 -2.34 -5.36
N ASN A 179 20.44 -3.24 -6.12
CA ASN A 179 21.24 -2.90 -7.30
C ASN A 179 20.58 -3.50 -8.55
N ILE A 180 19.57 -2.80 -9.07
CA ILE A 180 18.81 -3.22 -10.25
C ILE A 180 19.59 -2.76 -11.49
N GLN A 181 19.92 -3.67 -12.40
CA GLN A 181 20.74 -3.36 -13.59
C GLN A 181 19.93 -3.05 -14.84
N SER A 182 18.70 -3.54 -14.89
CA SER A 182 17.86 -3.40 -16.07
C SER A 182 17.05 -2.10 -16.03
N PRO A 183 16.97 -1.35 -17.13
CA PRO A 183 16.08 -0.21 -17.23
C PRO A 183 14.62 -0.69 -17.33
N LEU A 184 13.70 0.15 -16.86
CA LEU A 184 12.29 0.00 -17.10
C LEU A 184 11.97 0.45 -18.52
N THR A 185 11.29 -0.41 -19.27
CA THR A 185 10.69 -0.09 -20.57
C THR A 185 9.18 -0.01 -20.43
N PRO A 186 8.51 1.04 -20.94
CA PRO A 186 7.07 1.18 -20.83
C PRO A 186 6.32 0.03 -21.50
N THR A 187 5.27 -0.42 -20.82
CA THR A 187 4.43 -1.56 -21.24
C THR A 187 3.58 -1.21 -22.47
N SER A 188 3.26 0.08 -22.63
CA SER A 188 2.42 0.65 -23.70
C SER A 188 3.18 1.01 -24.99
N SER A 189 4.34 0.41 -25.27
CA SER A 189 5.09 0.61 -26.53
C SER A 189 4.46 -0.10 -27.74
N SER A 190 3.17 0.18 -27.99
CA SER A 190 2.47 -0.08 -29.24
C SER A 190 2.61 1.13 -30.16
N ALA A 191 3.59 1.09 -31.06
CA ALA A 191 3.75 1.89 -32.28
C ALA A 191 2.88 3.16 -32.47
N SER A 192 3.42 4.35 -32.14
CA SER A 192 3.40 5.54 -33.02
C SER A 192 4.10 6.75 -32.39
N ASN A 193 5.05 7.31 -33.15
CA ASN A 193 5.74 8.59 -33.02
C ASN A 193 5.27 9.57 -31.92
N SER A 194 5.99 9.56 -30.81
CA SER A 194 6.35 10.75 -30.04
C SER A 194 7.55 10.37 -29.17
N SER A 195 8.48 11.30 -28.99
CA SER A 195 9.76 11.12 -28.29
C SER A 195 9.65 10.16 -27.10
N SER A 196 10.35 9.02 -27.17
CA SER A 196 10.60 8.15 -26.02
C SER A 196 11.47 8.92 -25.02
N GLY A 197 10.86 9.83 -24.27
CA GLY A 197 11.49 10.44 -23.12
C GLY A 197 11.92 9.31 -22.19
N SER A 198 13.14 9.36 -21.70
CA SER A 198 13.60 8.45 -20.66
C SER A 198 12.64 8.57 -19.48
N ILE A 199 11.91 7.49 -19.16
CA ILE A 199 11.07 7.47 -17.96
C ILE A 199 11.98 7.66 -16.76
N ASP A 200 11.65 8.63 -15.91
CA ASP A 200 12.39 8.92 -14.69
C ASP A 200 11.50 8.94 -13.44
N THR A 201 10.17 9.04 -13.61
CA THR A 201 9.22 9.08 -12.52
C THR A 201 8.12 8.06 -12.76
N VAL A 202 7.77 7.32 -11.70
CA VAL A 202 6.65 6.37 -11.66
C VAL A 202 5.78 6.68 -10.45
N GLY A 203 4.47 6.58 -10.60
CA GLY A 203 3.55 6.62 -9.47
C GLY A 203 2.25 5.88 -9.75
N ILE A 204 1.39 5.86 -8.74
CA ILE A 204 0.09 5.18 -8.79
C ILE A 204 -1.01 6.14 -8.37
N LEU A 205 -2.17 6.02 -9.00
CA LEU A 205 -3.45 6.58 -8.54
C LEU A 205 -4.48 5.47 -8.42
N MET A 206 -5.48 5.68 -7.58
CA MET A 206 -6.68 4.84 -7.49
C MET A 206 -7.90 5.69 -7.83
N VAL A 207 -8.67 5.28 -8.82
CA VAL A 207 -9.85 6.03 -9.29
C VAL A 207 -11.08 5.10 -9.42
N PRO A 208 -12.31 5.65 -9.39
CA PRO A 208 -13.50 4.92 -9.78
C PRO A 208 -13.45 4.41 -11.21
N THR A 209 -13.75 3.12 -11.42
CA THR A 209 -13.69 2.51 -12.77
C THR A 209 -14.74 3.10 -13.71
N GLN A 210 -15.91 3.48 -13.17
CA GLN A 210 -17.03 4.01 -13.96
C GLN A 210 -16.69 5.27 -14.77
N ASP A 211 -15.70 6.05 -14.32
CA ASP A 211 -15.29 7.32 -14.93
C ASP A 211 -13.83 7.26 -15.45
N ILE A 212 -13.26 6.06 -15.61
CA ILE A 212 -11.84 5.84 -15.94
C ILE A 212 -11.40 6.54 -17.24
N ASP A 213 -12.25 6.55 -18.27
CA ASP A 213 -11.93 7.16 -19.56
C ASP A 213 -11.69 8.68 -19.42
N ASP A 214 -12.48 9.35 -18.58
CA ASP A 214 -12.33 10.77 -18.30
C ASP A 214 -11.05 11.04 -17.51
N TYR A 215 -10.73 10.21 -16.52
CA TYR A 215 -9.49 10.33 -15.75
C TYR A 215 -8.25 10.08 -16.62
N ILE A 216 -8.24 9.05 -17.47
CA ILE A 216 -7.16 8.79 -18.43
C ILE A 216 -7.02 9.97 -19.40
N GLN A 217 -8.13 10.51 -19.91
CA GLN A 217 -8.09 11.67 -20.80
C GLN A 217 -7.47 12.90 -20.11
N GLN A 218 -7.83 13.18 -18.87
CA GLN A 218 -7.26 14.28 -18.10
C GLN A 218 -5.76 14.09 -17.85
N ILE A 219 -5.35 12.91 -17.38
CA ILE A 219 -3.94 12.57 -17.10
C ILE A 219 -3.09 12.72 -18.37
N THR A 220 -3.55 12.14 -19.48
CA THR A 220 -2.82 12.19 -20.76
C THR A 220 -2.80 13.58 -21.37
N SER A 221 -3.88 14.37 -21.21
CA SER A 221 -3.92 15.78 -21.65
C SER A 221 -2.96 16.67 -20.87
N ALA A 222 -2.62 16.31 -19.63
CA ALA A 222 -1.60 16.98 -18.82
C ALA A 222 -0.15 16.57 -19.21
N GLY A 223 0.00 15.70 -20.21
CA GLY A 223 1.30 15.19 -20.66
C GLY A 223 1.90 14.12 -19.73
N ILE A 224 1.08 13.50 -18.88
CA ILE A 224 1.46 12.36 -18.05
C ILE A 224 1.07 11.08 -18.80
N THR A 225 1.96 10.10 -18.83
CA THR A 225 1.70 8.83 -19.54
C THR A 225 1.01 7.87 -18.59
N VAL A 226 -0.14 7.33 -18.99
CA VAL A 226 -0.74 6.14 -18.35
C VAL A 226 -0.02 4.92 -18.92
N ASP A 227 0.75 4.20 -18.10
CA ASP A 227 1.52 3.05 -18.56
C ASP A 227 0.65 1.80 -18.64
N ASN A 228 -0.08 1.49 -17.57
CA ASN A 228 -1.01 0.37 -17.49
C ASN A 228 -2.03 0.58 -16.36
N THR A 229 -3.11 -0.19 -16.37
CA THR A 229 -4.20 -0.12 -15.38
C THR A 229 -4.57 -1.50 -14.87
N TYR A 230 -5.22 -1.57 -13.72
CA TYR A 230 -5.80 -2.79 -13.20
C TYR A 230 -7.07 -2.52 -12.40
N ASP A 231 -8.17 -3.14 -12.84
CA ASP A 231 -9.47 -3.04 -12.19
C ASP A 231 -9.58 -4.08 -11.07
N PHE A 232 -10.14 -3.68 -9.94
CA PHE A 232 -10.36 -4.56 -8.80
C PHE A 232 -11.69 -4.23 -8.11
N THR A 233 -12.27 -5.24 -7.47
CA THR A 233 -13.50 -5.07 -6.68
C THR A 233 -13.20 -4.34 -5.38
N ASP A 234 -13.93 -3.26 -5.11
CA ASP A 234 -13.92 -2.55 -3.81
C ASP A 234 -14.34 -3.53 -2.71
N LEU A 235 -13.50 -3.68 -1.68
CA LEU A 235 -13.79 -4.62 -0.59
C LEU A 235 -15.06 -4.24 0.21
N ARG A 236 -15.51 -2.99 0.14
CA ARG A 236 -16.78 -2.52 0.74
C ARG A 236 -18.03 -2.93 -0.05
N GLY A 237 -17.85 -3.42 -1.28
CA GLY A 237 -18.95 -3.64 -2.23
C GLY A 237 -19.44 -2.35 -2.89
N GLY A 238 -18.63 -1.28 -2.83
CA GLY A 238 -18.84 0.00 -3.51
C GLY A 238 -19.37 1.13 -2.63
N GLN A 239 -19.18 2.37 -3.10
CA GLN A 239 -19.69 3.60 -2.48
C GLN A 239 -20.51 4.40 -3.50
N GLN A 240 -21.40 5.26 -2.98
CA GLN A 240 -22.15 6.17 -3.82
C GLN A 240 -21.18 7.06 -4.62
N GLY A 241 -21.34 7.06 -5.94
CA GLY A 241 -20.51 7.87 -6.84
C GLY A 241 -19.21 7.21 -7.30
N THR A 242 -18.82 6.06 -6.75
CA THR A 242 -17.60 5.33 -7.16
C THR A 242 -17.87 3.98 -7.83
N GLY A 243 -19.03 3.37 -7.56
CA GLY A 243 -19.33 1.99 -7.98
C GLY A 243 -18.62 0.94 -7.12
N ASP A 244 -18.76 -0.33 -7.47
CA ASP A 244 -18.16 -1.49 -6.77
C ASP A 244 -16.81 -1.94 -7.34
N ILE A 245 -16.31 -1.23 -8.38
CA ILE A 245 -15.02 -1.51 -9.01
C ILE A 245 -14.19 -0.24 -9.02
N GLN A 246 -12.96 -0.34 -8.55
CA GLN A 246 -11.94 0.71 -8.65
C GLN A 246 -10.84 0.29 -9.62
N THR A 247 -10.08 1.26 -10.11
CA THR A 247 -8.93 1.02 -10.98
C THR A 247 -7.67 1.61 -10.37
N LEU A 248 -6.61 0.81 -10.31
CA LEU A 248 -5.25 1.32 -10.16
C LEU A 248 -4.74 1.81 -11.52
N ILE A 249 -4.24 3.03 -11.57
CA ILE A 249 -3.57 3.62 -12.73
C ILE A 249 -2.10 3.78 -12.38
N VAL A 250 -1.22 3.05 -13.08
CA VAL A 250 0.22 3.29 -13.03
C VAL A 250 0.54 4.37 -14.07
N TRP A 251 1.08 5.48 -13.60
CA TRP A 251 1.46 6.60 -14.45
C TRP A 251 2.96 6.83 -14.43
N THR A 252 3.47 7.39 -15.52
CA THR A 252 4.90 7.67 -15.72
C THR A 252 5.12 9.03 -16.36
N THR A 253 6.27 9.63 -16.07
CA THR A 253 6.77 10.81 -16.79
C THR A 253 8.25 10.63 -17.12
N GLY A 254 8.74 11.39 -18.10
CA GLY A 254 10.15 11.45 -18.45
C GLY A 254 10.57 12.90 -18.71
N GLY A 255 11.43 13.45 -17.85
CA GLY A 255 11.92 14.82 -17.96
C GLY A 255 10.86 15.91 -17.74
N LYS A 256 9.69 15.56 -17.17
CA LYS A 256 8.66 16.53 -16.78
C LYS A 256 8.96 17.08 -15.40
N ASP A 257 8.57 18.33 -15.15
CA ASP A 257 8.67 18.91 -13.81
C ASP A 257 7.78 18.14 -12.83
N LEU A 258 8.39 17.64 -11.75
CA LEU A 258 7.69 16.86 -10.74
C LEU A 258 6.64 17.71 -10.01
N SER A 259 6.91 18.98 -9.75
CA SER A 259 5.98 19.87 -9.04
C SER A 259 4.72 20.15 -9.87
N GLU A 260 4.89 20.39 -11.17
CA GLU A 260 3.77 20.52 -12.12
C GLU A 260 2.93 19.23 -12.17
N THR A 261 3.61 18.07 -12.24
CA THR A 261 2.97 16.76 -12.25
C THR A 261 2.14 16.54 -10.98
N LEU A 262 2.74 16.75 -9.80
CA LEU A 262 2.07 16.57 -8.51
C LEU A 262 0.95 17.59 -8.29
N SER A 263 1.11 18.84 -8.76
CA SER A 263 0.06 19.85 -8.69
C SER A 263 -1.17 19.46 -9.52
N PHE A 264 -0.96 18.86 -10.69
CA PHE A 264 -2.07 18.34 -11.51
C PHE A 264 -2.75 17.16 -10.81
N LEU A 265 -1.98 16.18 -10.34
CA LEU A 265 -2.53 14.99 -9.66
C LEU A 265 -3.26 15.36 -8.37
N SER A 266 -2.80 16.39 -7.66
CA SER A 266 -3.48 16.96 -6.50
C SER A 266 -4.85 17.52 -6.84
N GLY A 267 -4.95 18.31 -7.92
CA GLY A 267 -6.24 18.81 -8.41
C GLY A 267 -7.18 17.69 -8.82
N LEU A 268 -6.69 16.73 -9.61
CA LEU A 268 -7.46 15.55 -10.02
C LEU A 268 -7.98 14.74 -8.83
N SER A 269 -7.10 14.46 -7.86
CA SER A 269 -7.43 13.69 -6.64
C SER A 269 -8.50 14.39 -5.80
N SER A 270 -8.46 15.72 -5.71
CA SER A 270 -9.43 16.50 -4.93
C SER A 270 -10.84 16.51 -5.53
N GLU A 271 -10.97 16.13 -6.80
CA GLU A 271 -12.26 16.04 -7.51
C GLU A 271 -12.81 14.61 -7.55
N LEU A 272 -12.10 13.62 -7.01
CA LEU A 272 -12.57 12.23 -6.96
C LEU A 272 -13.77 12.11 -6.01
N PRO A 273 -14.77 11.26 -6.32
CA PRO A 273 -16.02 11.13 -5.55
C PRO A 273 -15.85 10.25 -4.30
N TYR A 274 -14.77 10.49 -3.55
CA TYR A 274 -14.43 9.75 -2.33
C TYR A 274 -14.96 10.41 -1.05
N SER A 275 -15.49 11.63 -1.16
CA SER A 275 -16.16 12.40 -0.09
C SER A 275 -17.64 12.09 0.09
#